data_AF-A0A6A5SZB7-F1
#
_entry.id   AF-A0A6A5SZB7-F1
#
_cell.length_a   1.000
_cell.length_b   1.000
_cell.length_c   1.000
_cell.angle_alpha   90.00
_cell.angle_beta   90.00
_cell.angle_gamma   90.00
#
_symmetry.space_group_name_H-M   'P 1'
#
loop_
_entity.id
_entity.type
_entity.pdbx_description
1 polymer ?
#
loop_
_entity_poly.entity_id
_entity_poly.type
_entity_poly.pdbx_seq_one_letter_code
_entity_poly.pdbx_strand_id
1 'polypeptide(L)'
;MTYISFFELCFALRDYIEDISPTSFLDRRTTLFPTLPLELRELIYHYAILPDAYTPHSHHIDFSAADTVHSHDPHYLHWLPPLCRVNEATRVDASLFLLRITDFTLLYPAHVPSFSRFLATIPYNQGFAALRQLDFQLFSRHQPLPGQSNTYIDFMKRCPGLTKICLKLEVGYLTKVSCTEHSLVMAPTTLWVFGQTRILELEDLLAAYRLARLLELTSVNQVVIEVWPKIHVSSRFSVDSVLVDCAPLVQRVAEWLRDGFGERGRRVCVEVVEASSAGLRWRR
;
A
#
# COMPACT_ATOMS: atom_id res chain seq x y z
N MET A 1 -2.79 -32.81 -1.75
CA MET A 1 -3.97 -32.74 -0.86
C MET A 1 -4.34 -31.28 -0.69
N THR A 2 -5.61 -30.94 -0.81
CA THR A 2 -6.15 -29.59 -0.52
C THR A 2 -7.07 -29.72 0.69
N TYR A 3 -6.75 -29.06 1.80
CA TYR A 3 -7.62 -29.02 2.98
C TYR A 3 -8.69 -27.94 2.77
N ILE A 4 -9.95 -28.22 3.13
CA ILE A 4 -11.05 -27.27 2.90
C ILE A 4 -11.43 -26.50 4.17
N SER A 5 -10.84 -26.84 5.33
CA SER A 5 -11.00 -26.07 6.57
C SER A 5 -9.76 -26.10 7.47
N PHE A 6 -9.65 -25.12 8.36
CA PHE A 6 -8.61 -25.08 9.41
C PHE A 6 -8.68 -26.30 10.34
N PHE A 7 -9.88 -26.81 10.61
CA PHE A 7 -10.06 -28.00 11.45
C PHE A 7 -9.49 -29.26 10.78
N GLU A 8 -9.76 -29.47 9.49
CA GLU A 8 -9.18 -30.57 8.73
C GLU A 8 -7.66 -30.49 8.66
N LEU A 9 -7.12 -29.28 8.53
CA LEU A 9 -5.68 -29.07 8.58
C LEU A 9 -5.10 -29.49 9.93
N CYS A 10 -5.67 -28.97 11.03
CA CYS A 10 -5.23 -29.33 12.38
C CYS A 10 -5.34 -30.83 12.65
N PHE A 11 -6.38 -31.49 12.13
CA PHE A 11 -6.56 -32.93 12.25
C PHE A 11 -5.51 -33.70 11.44
N ALA A 12 -5.24 -33.31 10.20
CA ALA A 12 -4.26 -33.96 9.35
C ALA A 12 -2.81 -33.75 9.82
N LEU A 13 -2.52 -32.62 10.47
CA LEU A 13 -1.21 -32.33 11.05
C LEU A 13 -1.02 -32.96 12.43
N ARG A 14 -2.08 -33.51 13.04
CA ARG A 14 -2.03 -34.00 14.42
C ARG A 14 -0.93 -35.03 14.64
N ASP A 15 -0.93 -36.09 13.85
CA ASP A 15 0.02 -37.20 14.03
C ASP A 15 1.46 -36.73 13.78
N TYR A 16 1.66 -35.85 12.80
CA TYR A 16 2.97 -35.25 12.52
C TYR A 16 3.46 -34.32 13.64
N ILE A 17 2.55 -33.55 14.25
CA ILE A 17 2.86 -32.70 15.41
C ILE A 17 3.19 -33.57 16.63
N GLU A 18 2.45 -34.67 16.84
CA GLU A 18 2.69 -35.64 17.90
C GLU A 18 4.05 -36.35 17.73
N ASP A 19 4.47 -36.65 16.50
CA ASP A 19 5.77 -37.24 16.18
C ASP A 19 6.96 -36.29 16.44
N ILE A 20 6.80 -34.98 16.14
CA ILE A 20 7.87 -33.99 16.31
C ILE A 20 7.97 -33.48 17.75
N SER A 21 6.84 -33.43 18.45
CA SER A 21 6.76 -32.94 19.81
C SER A 21 5.95 -33.92 20.66
N PRO A 22 6.53 -35.09 21.00
CA PRO A 22 5.86 -36.09 21.83
C PRO A 22 5.37 -35.44 23.12
N THR A 23 4.05 -35.45 23.29
CA THR A 23 3.25 -34.61 24.19
C THR A 23 3.46 -34.88 25.68
N SER A 24 4.47 -35.64 26.09
CA SER A 24 4.69 -36.04 27.48
C SER A 24 5.27 -34.94 28.41
N PHE A 25 5.63 -33.75 27.90
CA PHE A 25 6.24 -32.68 28.70
C PHE A 25 5.81 -31.24 28.34
N LEU A 26 4.61 -31.04 27.80
CA LEU A 26 4.15 -29.68 27.47
C LEU A 26 3.60 -28.98 28.72
N ASP A 27 4.46 -28.19 29.36
CA ASP A 27 4.02 -26.99 30.06
C ASP A 27 3.14 -26.21 29.06
N ARG A 28 1.91 -25.84 29.44
CA ARG A 28 1.00 -25.04 28.58
C ARG A 28 1.64 -23.72 28.12
N ARG A 29 2.79 -23.36 28.72
CA ARG A 29 3.61 -22.18 28.41
C ARG A 29 4.70 -22.42 27.36
N THR A 30 5.08 -23.66 27.05
CA THR A 30 6.02 -23.95 25.97
C THR A 30 5.27 -24.04 24.64
N THR A 31 5.48 -23.03 23.81
CA THR A 31 4.71 -22.74 22.60
C THR A 31 5.02 -23.75 21.48
N LEU A 32 3.99 -24.46 20.99
CA LEU A 32 4.09 -25.38 19.86
C LEU A 32 4.39 -24.70 18.53
N PHE A 33 4.00 -23.43 18.37
CA PHE A 33 4.05 -22.77 17.07
C PHE A 33 5.46 -22.49 16.54
N PRO A 34 6.39 -21.85 17.26
CA PRO A 34 7.72 -21.53 16.72
C PRO A 34 8.61 -22.76 16.48
N THR A 35 8.26 -23.93 17.02
CA THR A 35 9.02 -25.17 16.84
C THR A 35 8.59 -25.98 15.62
N LEU A 36 7.47 -25.64 14.99
CA LEU A 36 7.05 -26.28 13.74
C LEU A 36 7.95 -25.86 12.56
N PRO A 37 8.17 -26.76 11.58
CA PRO A 37 8.80 -26.40 10.30
C PRO A 37 8.13 -25.18 9.67
N LEU A 38 8.92 -24.35 8.98
CA LEU A 38 8.43 -23.10 8.37
C LEU A 38 7.24 -23.35 7.45
N GLU A 39 7.31 -24.42 6.67
CA GLU A 39 6.29 -24.80 5.68
C GLU A 39 4.94 -25.05 6.35
N LEU A 40 4.94 -25.72 7.51
CA LEU A 40 3.71 -25.97 8.27
C LEU A 40 3.17 -24.70 8.93
N ARG A 41 4.06 -23.83 9.44
CA ARG A 41 3.65 -22.54 10.02
C ARG A 41 2.99 -21.67 8.97
N GLU A 42 3.62 -21.49 7.80
CA GLU A 42 3.08 -20.69 6.71
C GLU A 42 1.75 -21.25 6.20
N LEU A 43 1.60 -22.57 6.14
CA LEU A 43 0.34 -23.21 5.78
C LEU A 43 -0.74 -22.91 6.84
N ILE A 44 -0.45 -23.08 8.13
CA ILE A 44 -1.38 -22.70 9.22
C ILE A 44 -1.76 -21.21 9.13
N TYR A 45 -0.79 -20.32 8.90
CA TYR A 45 -1.04 -18.89 8.78
C TYR A 45 -1.89 -18.55 7.58
N HIS A 46 -1.64 -19.19 6.44
CA HIS A 46 -2.47 -19.04 5.27
C HIS A 46 -3.94 -19.39 5.60
N TYR A 47 -4.21 -20.53 6.24
CA TYR A 47 -5.59 -20.90 6.58
C TYR A 47 -6.22 -20.01 7.67
N ALA A 48 -5.43 -19.59 8.66
CA ALA A 48 -5.93 -18.81 9.79
C ALA A 48 -6.20 -17.34 9.43
N ILE A 49 -5.42 -16.78 8.52
CA ILE A 49 -5.52 -15.38 8.10
C ILE A 49 -6.40 -15.26 6.84
N LEU A 50 -6.34 -16.25 5.95
CA LEU A 50 -6.99 -16.24 4.63
C LEU A 50 -7.94 -17.44 4.46
N PRO A 51 -9.04 -17.50 5.23
CA PRO A 51 -9.93 -18.66 5.19
C PRO A 51 -10.59 -18.86 3.81
N ASP A 52 -10.76 -17.80 3.02
CA ASP A 52 -11.42 -17.80 1.71
C ASP A 52 -10.43 -17.82 0.53
N ALA A 53 -9.43 -18.72 0.59
CA ALA A 53 -8.34 -18.86 -0.40
C ALA A 53 -8.78 -19.20 -1.85
N TYR A 54 -10.09 -19.27 -2.12
CA TYR A 54 -10.64 -19.49 -3.46
C TYR A 54 -10.68 -18.22 -4.32
N THR A 55 -10.39 -17.04 -3.76
CA THR A 55 -10.22 -15.83 -4.56
C THR A 55 -8.73 -15.60 -4.84
N PRO A 56 -8.27 -15.67 -6.11
CA PRO A 56 -6.87 -15.46 -6.48
C PRO A 56 -6.44 -13.97 -6.38
N HIS A 57 -7.17 -13.16 -5.62
CA HIS A 57 -6.93 -11.73 -5.51
C HIS A 57 -6.03 -11.50 -4.30
N SER A 58 -5.02 -10.65 -4.46
CA SER A 58 -4.13 -10.26 -3.36
C SER A 58 -4.95 -9.79 -2.16
N HIS A 59 -4.54 -10.22 -0.97
CA HIS A 59 -5.20 -9.79 0.25
C HIS A 59 -4.90 -8.32 0.47
N HIS A 60 -5.96 -7.52 0.42
CA HIS A 60 -5.86 -6.08 0.58
C HIS A 60 -6.21 -5.71 2.01
N ILE A 61 -5.32 -5.00 2.70
CA ILE A 61 -5.60 -4.43 4.01
C ILE A 61 -5.49 -2.91 3.90
N ASP A 62 -6.61 -2.24 4.13
CA ASP A 62 -6.67 -0.79 4.26
C ASP A 62 -6.24 -0.38 5.66
N PHE A 63 -5.07 0.27 5.76
CA PHE A 63 -4.64 0.85 7.02
C PHE A 63 -5.32 2.22 7.19
N SER A 64 -6.41 2.21 7.95
CA SER A 64 -7.35 3.32 8.06
C SER A 64 -6.98 4.29 9.19
N ALA A 65 -7.65 5.45 9.21
CA ALA A 65 -7.51 6.41 10.30
C ALA A 65 -8.01 5.82 11.64
N ALA A 66 -9.03 4.96 11.61
CA ALA A 66 -9.55 4.31 12.81
C ALA A 66 -8.48 3.46 13.50
N ASP A 67 -7.64 2.78 12.72
CA ASP A 67 -6.54 1.97 13.23
C ASP A 67 -5.49 2.81 13.96
N THR A 68 -5.27 4.05 13.49
CA THR A 68 -4.33 5.01 14.10
C THR A 68 -4.86 5.69 15.36
N VAL A 69 -6.18 5.87 15.46
CA VAL A 69 -6.81 6.61 16.57
C VAL A 69 -7.12 5.69 17.75
N HIS A 70 -7.55 4.45 17.49
CA HIS A 70 -8.06 3.56 18.53
C HIS A 70 -7.05 2.53 19.04
N SER A 71 -5.93 2.33 18.35
CA SER A 71 -4.91 1.38 18.79
C SER A 71 -3.80 2.08 19.58
N HIS A 72 -3.87 2.02 20.92
CA HIS A 72 -2.83 2.59 21.78
C HIS A 72 -1.54 1.76 21.80
N ASP A 73 -1.65 0.44 21.61
CA ASP A 73 -0.51 -0.47 21.58
C ASP A 73 -0.15 -0.84 20.13
N PRO A 74 1.02 -0.42 19.61
CA PRO A 74 1.46 -0.79 18.27
C PRO A 74 1.72 -2.30 18.12
N HIS A 75 1.79 -3.09 19.20
CA HIS A 75 1.98 -4.55 19.11
C HIS A 75 0.69 -5.29 18.73
N TYR A 76 -0.48 -4.73 19.09
CA TYR A 76 -1.76 -5.42 19.00
C TYR A 76 -2.82 -4.58 18.30
N LEU A 77 -2.52 -4.14 17.07
CA LEU A 77 -3.47 -3.40 16.25
C LEU A 77 -4.74 -4.22 15.98
N HIS A 78 -5.88 -3.54 15.89
CA HIS A 78 -7.19 -4.19 15.76
C HIS A 78 -7.34 -5.03 14.48
N TRP A 79 -6.75 -4.57 13.37
CA TRP A 79 -6.73 -5.29 12.09
C TRP A 79 -5.81 -6.51 12.07
N LEU A 80 -4.94 -6.70 13.06
CA LEU A 80 -4.11 -7.89 13.13
C LEU A 80 -5.00 -9.13 13.38
N PRO A 81 -4.73 -10.25 12.69
CA PRO A 81 -5.43 -11.50 12.92
C PRO A 81 -5.38 -11.92 14.41
N PRO A 82 -6.43 -12.56 14.95
CA PRO A 82 -6.44 -13.05 16.33
C PRO A 82 -5.23 -13.93 16.67
N LEU A 83 -4.69 -14.66 15.69
CA LEU A 83 -3.49 -15.49 15.85
C LEU A 83 -2.27 -14.69 16.32
N CYS A 84 -2.16 -13.42 15.96
CA CYS A 84 -1.09 -12.53 16.42
C CYS A 84 -1.21 -12.16 17.91
N ARG A 85 -2.28 -12.56 18.61
CA ARG A 85 -2.50 -12.28 20.04
C ARG A 85 -2.19 -13.48 20.94
N VAL A 86 -1.78 -14.62 20.39
CA VAL A 86 -1.54 -15.84 21.17
C VAL A 86 -0.33 -15.68 22.09
N ASN A 87 0.82 -15.26 21.53
CA ASN A 87 2.04 -14.95 22.26
C ASN A 87 2.99 -14.12 21.36
N GLU A 88 4.06 -13.59 21.94
CA GLU A 88 5.01 -12.70 21.25
C GLU A 88 5.71 -13.36 20.05
N ALA A 89 6.13 -14.62 20.18
CA ALA A 89 6.81 -15.32 19.09
C ALA A 89 5.86 -15.54 17.89
N THR A 90 4.63 -15.99 18.16
CA THR A 90 3.59 -16.16 17.14
C THR A 90 3.16 -14.82 16.55
N ARG A 91 3.08 -13.75 17.36
CA ARG A 91 2.79 -12.39 16.89
C ARG A 91 3.80 -11.95 15.84
N VAL A 92 5.10 -12.04 16.16
CA VAL A 92 6.19 -11.65 15.27
C VAL A 92 6.13 -12.46 13.98
N ASP A 93 6.06 -13.78 14.09
CA ASP A 93 6.13 -14.69 12.95
C ASP A 93 4.92 -14.59 12.01
N ALA A 94 3.71 -14.60 12.57
CA ALA A 94 2.48 -14.42 11.79
C ALA A 94 2.39 -13.01 11.17
N SER A 95 2.88 -11.98 11.86
CA SER A 95 2.94 -10.62 11.30
C SER A 95 3.93 -10.53 10.13
N LEU A 96 5.10 -11.18 10.23
CA LEU A 96 6.06 -11.26 9.13
C LEU A 96 5.51 -12.01 7.92
N PHE A 97 4.75 -13.08 8.15
CA PHE A 97 4.01 -13.76 7.08
C PHE A 97 2.99 -12.81 6.44
N LEU A 98 2.12 -12.18 7.25
CA LEU A 98 1.10 -11.24 6.79
C LEU A 98 1.69 -10.09 5.96
N LEU A 99 2.80 -9.49 6.41
CA LEU A 99 3.50 -8.40 5.72
C LEU A 99 4.01 -8.78 4.32
N ARG A 100 4.32 -10.07 4.10
CA ARG A 100 4.81 -10.58 2.82
C ARG A 100 3.71 -10.82 1.80
N ILE A 101 2.53 -11.25 2.27
CA ILE A 101 1.43 -11.70 1.41
C ILE A 101 0.35 -10.63 1.15
N THR A 102 0.41 -9.52 1.88
CA THR A 102 -0.66 -8.50 1.89
C THR A 102 -0.25 -7.24 1.13
N ASP A 103 -1.23 -6.66 0.43
CA ASP A 103 -1.16 -5.33 -0.17
C ASP A 103 -1.67 -4.32 0.85
N PHE A 104 -0.77 -3.49 1.39
CA PHE A 104 -1.14 -2.49 2.38
C PHE A 104 -1.46 -1.16 1.73
N THR A 105 -2.70 -0.69 1.94
CA THR A 105 -3.14 0.63 1.52
C THR A 105 -2.87 1.66 2.63
N LEU A 106 -2.20 2.75 2.26
CA LEU A 106 -2.00 3.94 3.08
C LEU A 106 -2.75 5.11 2.47
N LEU A 107 -3.87 5.48 3.08
CA LEU A 107 -4.74 6.54 2.60
C LEU A 107 -4.11 7.94 2.78
N TYR A 108 -3.54 8.23 3.96
CA TYR A 108 -3.00 9.55 4.29
C TYR A 108 -1.54 9.49 4.78
N PRO A 109 -0.74 10.56 4.58
CA PRO A 109 0.63 10.62 5.08
C PRO A 109 0.69 10.49 6.61
N ALA A 110 -0.35 10.97 7.30
CA ALA A 110 -0.48 10.86 8.76
C ALA A 110 -0.56 9.41 9.26
N HIS A 111 -0.86 8.44 8.39
CA HIS A 111 -0.87 7.01 8.76
C HIS A 111 0.53 6.40 8.79
N VAL A 112 1.49 6.98 8.05
CA VAL A 112 2.86 6.46 7.94
C VAL A 112 3.55 6.34 9.31
N PRO A 113 3.49 7.33 10.23
CA PRO A 113 4.07 7.18 11.56
C PRO A 113 3.49 6.01 12.36
N SER A 114 2.18 5.85 12.37
CA SER A 114 1.52 4.77 13.14
C SER A 114 1.83 3.40 12.56
N PHE A 115 1.78 3.25 11.24
CA PHE A 115 2.18 2.00 10.58
C PHE A 115 3.67 1.71 10.81
N SER A 116 4.53 2.73 10.74
CA SER A 116 5.96 2.61 11.07
C SER A 116 6.21 2.14 12.50
N ARG A 117 5.40 2.59 13.48
CA ARG A 117 5.51 2.13 14.87
C ARG A 117 5.21 0.64 14.98
N PHE A 118 4.17 0.16 14.31
CA PHE A 118 3.87 -1.27 14.25
C PHE A 118 5.03 -2.07 13.64
N LEU A 119 5.53 -1.65 12.48
CA LEU A 119 6.67 -2.32 11.83
C LEU A 119 7.92 -2.34 12.72
N ALA A 120 8.11 -1.30 13.55
CA ALA A 120 9.21 -1.21 14.51
C ALA A 120 9.01 -2.09 15.75
N THR A 121 7.81 -2.62 16.01
CA THR A 121 7.60 -3.62 17.09
C THR A 121 8.19 -4.99 16.73
N ILE A 122 8.57 -5.19 15.47
CA ILE A 122 9.18 -6.43 15.00
C ILE A 122 10.71 -6.27 15.10
N PRO A 123 11.42 -7.17 15.81
CA PRO A 123 12.86 -7.04 16.06
C PRO A 123 13.71 -6.91 14.80
N TYR A 124 14.90 -6.32 14.96
CA TYR A 124 15.95 -6.26 13.94
C TYR A 124 15.51 -5.65 12.59
N ASN A 125 14.57 -4.71 12.62
CA ASN A 125 14.00 -4.07 11.42
C ASN A 125 13.30 -5.05 10.46
N GLN A 126 12.97 -6.28 10.93
CA GLN A 126 12.39 -7.31 10.07
C GLN A 126 10.99 -6.91 9.58
N GLY A 127 10.24 -6.11 10.35
CA GLY A 127 8.92 -5.61 9.91
C GLY A 127 9.01 -4.79 8.63
N PHE A 128 9.92 -3.82 8.57
CA PHE A 128 10.14 -3.04 7.34
C PHE A 128 10.71 -3.90 6.21
N ALA A 129 11.58 -4.86 6.51
CA ALA A 129 12.16 -5.76 5.52
C ALA A 129 11.17 -6.80 4.97
N ALA A 130 10.10 -7.13 5.71
CA ALA A 130 9.09 -8.11 5.31
C ALA A 130 8.03 -7.52 4.37
N LEU A 131 7.83 -6.20 4.38
CA LEU A 131 6.84 -5.53 3.55
C LEU A 131 7.19 -5.68 2.06
N ARG A 132 6.24 -6.16 1.25
CA ARG A 132 6.43 -6.40 -0.20
C ARG A 132 5.67 -5.43 -1.08
N GLN A 133 4.49 -4.99 -0.66
CA GLN A 133 3.56 -4.24 -1.51
C GLN A 133 2.95 -3.07 -0.73
N LEU A 134 2.92 -1.89 -1.35
CA LEU A 134 2.31 -0.67 -0.81
C LEU A 134 1.42 0.01 -1.86
N ASP A 135 0.26 0.48 -1.42
CA ASP A 135 -0.67 1.28 -2.22
C ASP A 135 -0.93 2.63 -1.54
N PHE A 136 -0.62 3.74 -2.22
CA PHE A 136 -0.81 5.09 -1.73
C PHE A 136 -2.00 5.76 -2.43
N GLN A 137 -3.18 5.64 -1.80
CA GLN A 137 -4.46 6.02 -2.41
C GLN A 137 -4.61 7.51 -2.72
N LEU A 138 -3.93 8.39 -1.97
CA LEU A 138 -4.00 9.83 -2.14
C LEU A 138 -2.61 10.42 -2.36
N PHE A 139 -1.76 9.73 -3.13
CA PHE A 139 -0.38 10.16 -3.35
C PHE A 139 -0.31 11.58 -3.92
N SER A 140 -1.13 11.91 -4.92
CA SER A 140 -1.13 13.26 -5.53
C SER A 140 -1.63 14.37 -4.58
N ARG A 141 -2.31 14.04 -3.48
CA ARG A 141 -2.73 15.04 -2.49
C ARG A 141 -1.58 15.50 -1.60
N HIS A 142 -0.49 14.75 -1.54
CA HIS A 142 0.65 15.04 -0.68
C HIS A 142 1.80 15.68 -1.46
N GLN A 143 1.77 17.01 -1.55
CA GLN A 143 2.91 17.79 -2.02
C GLN A 143 3.76 18.21 -0.80
N PRO A 144 5.04 17.79 -0.72
CA PRO A 144 5.93 18.27 0.34
C PRO A 144 6.15 19.78 0.23
N LEU A 145 6.28 20.44 1.39
CA LEU A 145 6.65 21.87 1.43
C LEU A 145 8.06 22.07 0.80
N PRO A 146 8.37 23.29 0.31
CA PRO A 146 9.71 23.59 -0.16
C PRO A 146 10.78 23.22 0.87
N GLY A 147 11.82 22.50 0.44
CA GLY A 147 12.89 21.99 1.31
C GLY A 147 12.56 20.72 2.09
N GLN A 148 11.30 20.26 2.12
CA GLN A 148 10.90 19.00 2.75
C GLN A 148 10.94 17.83 1.77
N SER A 149 11.10 16.63 2.33
CA SER A 149 11.02 15.37 1.61
C SER A 149 9.58 14.85 1.53
N ASN A 150 9.30 14.01 0.53
CA ASN A 150 8.02 13.33 0.42
C ASN A 150 7.97 12.16 1.43
N THR A 151 7.06 12.23 2.39
CA THR A 151 6.95 11.28 3.51
C THR A 151 6.73 9.83 3.02
N TYR A 152 5.95 9.65 1.94
CA TYR A 152 5.73 8.32 1.38
C TYR A 152 7.01 7.75 0.77
N ILE A 153 7.79 8.56 0.05
CA ILE A 153 9.06 8.11 -0.54
C ILE A 153 10.08 7.78 0.55
N ASP A 154 10.18 8.59 1.59
CA ASP A 154 11.08 8.30 2.72
C ASP A 154 10.68 7.01 3.45
N PHE A 155 9.37 6.76 3.58
CA PHE A 155 8.88 5.49 4.13
C PHE A 155 9.24 4.31 3.24
N MET A 156 9.03 4.41 1.92
CA MET A 156 9.41 3.36 0.96
C MET A 156 10.91 3.01 1.05
N LYS A 157 11.79 4.01 1.22
CA LYS A 157 13.24 3.79 1.39
C LYS A 157 13.61 2.99 2.63
N ARG A 158 12.77 3.01 3.66
CA ARG A 158 12.98 2.23 4.89
C ARG A 158 12.60 0.76 4.73
N CYS A 159 11.92 0.39 3.64
CA CYS A 159 11.41 -0.94 3.36
C CYS A 159 12.27 -1.64 2.31
N PRO A 160 13.41 -2.26 2.68
CA PRO A 160 14.37 -2.82 1.71
C PRO A 160 13.85 -4.05 0.96
N GLY A 161 12.72 -4.61 1.38
CA GLY A 161 12.07 -5.73 0.70
C GLY A 161 10.88 -5.33 -0.18
N LEU A 162 10.62 -4.02 -0.34
CA LEU A 162 9.47 -3.52 -1.09
C LEU A 162 9.66 -3.80 -2.58
N THR A 163 8.81 -4.63 -3.17
CA THR A 163 8.90 -5.04 -4.58
C THR A 163 7.91 -4.29 -5.46
N LYS A 164 6.71 -3.98 -4.94
CA LYS A 164 5.65 -3.32 -5.70
C LYS A 164 5.16 -2.07 -4.98
N ILE A 165 4.94 -1.00 -5.75
CA ILE A 165 4.28 0.21 -5.26
C ILE A 165 3.15 0.62 -6.20
N CYS A 166 2.02 1.06 -5.64
CA CYS A 166 0.94 1.70 -6.37
C CYS A 166 0.84 3.17 -5.95
N LEU A 167 0.88 4.09 -6.91
CA LEU A 167 0.77 5.53 -6.71
C LEU A 167 -0.52 6.02 -7.36
N LYS A 168 -1.47 6.46 -6.55
CA LYS A 168 -2.74 6.97 -7.07
C LYS A 168 -2.69 8.47 -7.28
N LEU A 169 -2.94 8.88 -8.51
CA LEU A 169 -2.89 10.25 -8.97
C LEU A 169 -4.30 10.74 -9.33
N GLU A 170 -4.85 11.57 -8.46
CA GLU A 170 -6.05 12.36 -8.76
C GLU A 170 -5.72 13.52 -9.68
N VAL A 171 -6.44 13.60 -10.80
CA VAL A 171 -6.20 14.59 -11.86
C VAL A 171 -6.36 16.03 -11.39
N GLY A 172 -7.24 16.31 -10.42
CA GLY A 172 -7.38 17.65 -9.85
C GLY A 172 -6.09 18.20 -9.22
N TYR A 173 -5.16 17.33 -8.80
CA TYR A 173 -3.86 17.72 -8.26
C TYR A 173 -2.73 17.74 -9.31
N LEU A 174 -3.02 17.33 -10.55
CA LEU A 174 -2.08 17.37 -11.68
C LEU A 174 -2.23 18.64 -12.53
N THR A 175 -3.18 19.51 -12.19
CA THR A 175 -3.42 20.77 -12.89
C THR A 175 -2.86 21.95 -12.10
N LYS A 176 -2.21 22.90 -12.78
CA LYS A 176 -1.87 24.21 -12.20
C LYS A 176 -3.19 24.91 -11.89
N VAL A 177 -3.45 25.12 -10.61
CA VAL A 177 -4.53 26.03 -10.22
C VAL A 177 -4.05 27.43 -10.58
N SER A 178 -4.58 27.99 -11.66
CA SER A 178 -4.41 29.39 -12.05
C SER A 178 -5.18 30.28 -11.07
N CYS A 179 -4.91 30.19 -9.77
CA CYS A 179 -5.49 31.05 -8.75
C CYS A 179 -4.41 31.99 -8.25
N THR A 180 -4.51 33.25 -8.67
CA THR A 180 -4.05 34.38 -7.88
C THR A 180 -4.42 34.18 -6.40
N GLU A 181 -3.50 34.47 -5.49
CA GLU A 181 -3.44 34.10 -4.06
C GLU A 181 -4.69 34.43 -3.19
N HIS A 182 -5.76 35.00 -3.76
CA HIS A 182 -7.02 35.30 -3.08
C HIS A 182 -8.11 34.23 -3.22
N SER A 183 -7.89 33.12 -3.92
CA SER A 183 -8.94 32.11 -4.17
C SER A 183 -8.74 30.76 -3.47
N LEU A 184 -7.74 30.62 -2.58
CA LEU A 184 -7.34 29.36 -1.95
C LEU A 184 -8.38 28.69 -1.01
N VAL A 185 -9.59 29.27 -0.86
CA VAL A 185 -10.63 28.76 0.05
C VAL A 185 -11.78 28.06 -0.70
N MET A 186 -11.89 28.17 -2.03
CA MET A 186 -13.01 27.57 -2.77
C MET A 186 -12.54 26.78 -3.98
N ALA A 187 -13.04 25.55 -4.12
CA ALA A 187 -12.95 24.78 -5.35
C ALA A 187 -13.49 25.63 -6.53
N PRO A 188 -12.94 25.47 -7.75
CA PRO A 188 -13.37 26.24 -8.92
C PRO A 188 -14.89 26.11 -9.10
N THR A 189 -15.59 27.23 -9.00
CA THR A 189 -17.06 27.28 -8.92
C THR A 189 -17.76 27.24 -10.28
N THR A 190 -17.01 27.28 -11.39
CA THR A 190 -17.57 27.24 -12.75
C THR A 190 -16.68 26.47 -13.73
N LEU A 191 -17.32 25.79 -14.70
CA LEU A 191 -16.68 25.06 -15.81
C LEU A 191 -15.76 25.91 -16.68
N TRP A 192 -16.00 27.22 -16.77
CA TRP A 192 -15.25 28.15 -17.64
C TRP A 192 -13.80 28.37 -17.17
N VAL A 193 -13.50 28.15 -15.89
CA VAL A 193 -12.13 28.29 -15.34
C VAL A 193 -11.24 27.10 -15.71
N PHE A 194 -11.82 25.93 -16.00
CA PHE A 194 -11.05 24.75 -16.44
C PHE A 194 -10.45 24.89 -17.85
N GLY A 195 -11.01 25.75 -18.71
CA GLY A 195 -10.39 26.08 -19.99
C GLY A 195 -9.02 26.75 -19.85
N GLN A 196 -8.69 27.29 -18.66
CA GLN A 196 -7.43 27.94 -18.34
C GLN A 196 -6.54 27.16 -17.36
N THR A 197 -7.00 26.03 -16.81
CA THR A 197 -6.15 25.16 -15.99
C THR A 197 -5.15 24.47 -16.89
N ARG A 198 -3.90 24.94 -16.85
CA ARG A 198 -2.80 24.27 -17.54
C ARG A 198 -2.46 23.00 -16.77
N ILE A 199 -2.51 21.85 -17.44
CA ILE A 199 -1.92 20.61 -16.92
C ILE A 199 -0.45 20.92 -16.56
N LEU A 200 0.03 20.40 -15.43
CA LEU A 200 1.43 20.56 -15.01
C LEU A 200 2.37 20.05 -16.12
N GLU A 201 3.49 20.73 -16.29
CA GLU A 201 4.57 20.17 -17.10
C GLU A 201 5.21 19.00 -16.35
N LEU A 202 5.87 18.09 -17.07
CA LEU A 202 6.47 16.90 -16.47
C LEU A 202 7.46 17.30 -15.37
N GLU A 203 8.30 18.27 -15.66
CA GLU A 203 9.35 18.80 -14.79
C GLU A 203 8.76 19.38 -13.50
N ASP A 204 7.65 20.12 -13.60
CA ASP A 204 6.93 20.66 -12.45
C ASP A 204 6.38 19.56 -11.56
N LEU A 205 5.78 18.52 -12.16
CA LEU A 205 5.25 17.37 -11.42
C LEU A 205 6.38 16.59 -10.73
N LEU A 206 7.48 16.31 -11.45
CA LEU A 206 8.65 15.63 -10.89
C LEU A 206 9.22 16.40 -9.69
N ALA A 207 9.32 17.73 -9.81
CA ALA A 207 9.83 18.60 -8.77
C ALA A 207 8.86 18.70 -7.57
N ALA A 208 7.57 18.91 -7.82
CA ALA A 208 6.54 19.07 -6.80
C ALA A 208 6.43 17.83 -5.90
N TYR A 209 6.41 16.64 -6.48
CA TYR A 209 6.25 15.39 -5.72
C TYR A 209 7.57 14.71 -5.34
N ARG A 210 8.71 15.28 -5.75
CA ARG A 210 10.06 14.71 -5.55
C ARG A 210 10.22 13.32 -6.17
N LEU A 211 9.62 13.08 -7.34
CA LEU A 211 9.59 11.75 -7.98
C LEU A 211 10.97 11.22 -8.37
N ALA A 212 11.97 12.08 -8.59
CA ALA A 212 13.39 11.73 -8.72
C ALA A 212 13.87 10.74 -7.65
N ARG A 213 13.35 10.86 -6.43
CA ARG A 213 13.76 10.03 -5.29
C ARG A 213 13.19 8.61 -5.33
N LEU A 214 12.20 8.32 -6.18
CA LEU A 214 11.74 6.95 -6.42
C LEU A 214 12.80 6.10 -7.11
N LEU A 215 13.67 6.72 -7.91
CA LEU A 215 14.76 6.04 -8.61
C LEU A 215 15.83 5.50 -7.65
N GLU A 216 15.82 5.93 -6.38
CA GLU A 216 16.68 5.45 -5.31
C GLU A 216 16.16 4.15 -4.64
N LEU A 217 14.93 3.70 -4.96
CA LEU A 217 14.32 2.51 -4.36
C LEU A 217 14.91 1.23 -4.96
N THR A 218 15.84 0.57 -4.28
CA THR A 218 16.68 -0.52 -4.84
C THR A 218 15.97 -1.86 -5.02
N SER A 219 14.89 -2.13 -4.29
CA SER A 219 14.17 -3.41 -4.31
C SER A 219 12.93 -3.41 -5.21
N VAL A 220 12.41 -2.23 -5.57
CA VAL A 220 11.15 -2.10 -6.33
C VAL A 220 11.34 -2.57 -7.76
N ASN A 221 10.55 -3.56 -8.18
CA ASN A 221 10.55 -4.12 -9.54
C ASN A 221 9.23 -3.83 -10.29
N GLN A 222 8.19 -3.36 -9.61
CA GLN A 222 6.94 -2.94 -10.21
C GLN A 222 6.45 -1.61 -9.60
N VAL A 223 6.09 -0.67 -10.48
CA VAL A 223 5.45 0.60 -10.13
C VAL A 223 4.15 0.69 -10.92
N VAL A 224 3.03 0.78 -10.22
CA VAL A 224 1.72 1.03 -10.81
C VAL A 224 1.36 2.47 -10.56
N ILE A 225 1.03 3.21 -11.61
CA ILE A 225 0.47 4.56 -11.51
C ILE A 225 -1.02 4.45 -11.83
N GLU A 226 -1.85 4.60 -10.81
CA GLU A 226 -3.31 4.57 -10.96
C GLU A 226 -3.85 5.98 -11.13
N VAL A 227 -4.52 6.28 -12.23
CA VAL A 227 -5.03 7.62 -12.53
C VAL A 227 -6.51 7.71 -12.21
N TRP A 228 -6.89 8.72 -11.43
CA TRP A 228 -8.27 9.02 -11.06
C TRP A 228 -8.73 10.25 -11.84
N PRO A 229 -9.46 10.07 -12.95
CA PRO A 229 -9.72 11.14 -13.92
C PRO A 229 -10.82 12.13 -13.50
N LYS A 230 -11.51 11.87 -12.39
CA LYS A 230 -12.67 12.65 -11.95
C LYS A 230 -12.23 13.94 -11.27
N ILE A 231 -12.62 15.07 -11.85
CA ILE A 231 -12.63 16.36 -11.15
C ILE A 231 -14.08 16.70 -10.80
N HIS A 232 -14.36 16.94 -9.52
CA HIS A 232 -15.65 17.45 -9.09
C HIS A 232 -15.65 18.98 -9.17
N VAL A 233 -16.55 19.53 -9.98
CA VAL A 233 -16.75 20.97 -10.16
C VAL A 233 -18.10 21.32 -9.55
N SER A 234 -18.10 22.01 -8.43
CA SER A 234 -19.33 22.44 -7.75
C SER A 234 -19.72 23.84 -8.21
N SER A 235 -20.89 23.99 -8.82
CA SER A 235 -21.57 25.27 -9.02
C SER A 235 -22.53 25.57 -7.87
N ARG A 236 -23.10 26.79 -7.81
CA ARG A 236 -24.14 27.14 -6.83
C ARG A 236 -25.42 26.30 -6.98
N PHE A 237 -25.59 25.58 -8.09
CA PHE A 237 -26.82 24.87 -8.45
C PHE A 237 -26.62 23.37 -8.75
N SER A 238 -25.38 22.90 -8.94
CA SER A 238 -25.07 21.50 -9.30
C SER A 238 -23.63 21.12 -8.94
N VAL A 239 -23.36 19.82 -8.81
CA VAL A 239 -21.99 19.29 -8.86
C VAL A 239 -21.82 18.57 -10.18
N ASP A 240 -21.02 19.14 -11.07
CA ASP A 240 -20.68 18.56 -12.36
C ASP A 240 -19.34 17.82 -12.25
N SER A 241 -19.23 16.64 -12.86
CA SER A 241 -17.94 15.93 -12.91
C SER A 241 -17.32 16.16 -14.29
N VAL A 242 -16.13 16.76 -14.32
CA VAL A 242 -15.36 16.97 -15.55
C VAL A 242 -14.29 15.91 -15.65
N LEU A 243 -14.21 15.27 -16.82
CA LEU A 243 -13.10 14.42 -17.17
C LEU A 243 -12.03 15.28 -17.85
N VAL A 244 -10.86 15.36 -17.23
CA VAL A 244 -9.69 15.97 -17.84
C VAL A 244 -8.76 14.85 -18.26
N ASP A 245 -8.42 14.81 -19.55
CA ASP A 245 -7.47 13.83 -20.06
C ASP A 245 -6.05 14.21 -19.64
N CYS A 246 -5.56 13.54 -18.58
CA CYS A 246 -4.17 13.62 -18.16
C CYS A 246 -3.36 12.37 -18.55
N ALA A 247 -3.93 11.47 -19.36
CA ALA A 247 -3.23 10.26 -19.78
C ALA A 247 -1.88 10.57 -20.47
N PRO A 248 -1.76 11.60 -21.34
CA PRO A 248 -0.46 11.93 -21.94
C PRO A 248 0.61 12.32 -20.90
N LEU A 249 0.26 13.12 -19.89
CA LEU A 249 1.20 13.51 -18.83
C LEU A 249 1.62 12.29 -18.00
N VAL A 250 0.66 11.48 -17.57
CA VAL A 250 0.95 10.30 -16.74
C VAL A 250 1.79 9.27 -17.51
N GLN A 251 1.52 9.10 -18.80
CA GLN A 251 2.32 8.25 -19.66
C GLN A 251 3.77 8.74 -19.75
N ARG A 252 3.99 10.05 -19.88
CA ARG A 252 5.33 10.66 -19.83
C ARG A 252 6.02 10.44 -18.48
N VAL A 253 5.30 10.51 -17.36
CA VAL A 253 5.86 10.16 -16.02
C VAL A 253 6.29 8.70 -15.98
N ALA A 254 5.46 7.79 -16.52
CA ALA A 254 5.78 6.37 -16.57
C ALA A 254 7.01 6.08 -17.44
N GLU A 255 7.10 6.71 -18.62
CA GLU A 255 8.29 6.64 -19.50
C GLU A 255 9.54 7.16 -18.79
N TRP A 256 9.47 8.35 -18.19
CA TRP A 256 10.58 8.93 -17.45
C TRP A 256 11.04 8.02 -16.28
N LEU A 257 10.12 7.35 -15.58
CA LEU A 257 10.47 6.36 -14.55
C LEU A 257 11.17 5.13 -15.15
N ARG A 258 10.66 4.57 -16.25
CA ARG A 258 11.28 3.41 -16.92
C ARG A 258 12.71 3.75 -17.35
N ASP A 259 12.89 4.90 -18.00
CA ASP A 259 14.18 5.36 -18.48
C ASP A 259 15.12 5.63 -17.30
N GLY A 260 14.65 6.33 -16.27
CA GLY A 260 15.44 6.64 -15.07
C GLY A 260 15.89 5.40 -14.29
N PHE A 261 15.06 4.35 -14.22
CA PHE A 261 15.49 3.05 -13.66
C PHE A 261 16.45 2.32 -14.60
N GLY A 262 16.21 2.37 -15.92
CA GLY A 262 17.05 1.78 -16.95
C GLY A 262 18.47 2.34 -16.96
N GLU A 263 18.63 3.64 -16.85
CA GLU A 263 19.93 4.34 -16.72
C GLU A 263 20.73 3.88 -15.49
N ARG A 264 20.03 3.39 -14.45
CA ARG A 264 20.64 2.83 -13.23
C ARG A 264 20.86 1.32 -13.31
N GLY A 265 20.70 0.72 -14.50
CA GLY A 265 20.87 -0.71 -14.73
C GLY A 265 19.75 -1.57 -14.15
N ARG A 266 18.56 -1.01 -13.90
CA ARG A 266 17.44 -1.70 -13.26
C ARG A 266 16.26 -1.82 -14.22
N ARG A 267 15.71 -3.04 -14.31
CA ARG A 267 14.48 -3.30 -15.08
C ARG A 267 13.28 -3.27 -14.14
N VAL A 268 12.50 -2.20 -14.19
CA VAL A 268 11.29 -1.99 -13.39
C VAL A 268 10.09 -1.95 -14.33
N CYS A 269 9.06 -2.76 -14.04
CA CYS A 269 7.79 -2.69 -14.77
C CYS A 269 7.03 -1.45 -14.30
N VAL A 270 6.82 -0.46 -15.18
CA VAL A 270 6.05 0.74 -14.86
C VAL A 270 4.77 0.75 -15.69
N GLU A 271 3.65 0.53 -15.02
CA GLU A 271 2.32 0.38 -15.59
C GLU A 271 1.48 1.61 -15.27
N VAL A 272 0.72 2.08 -16.25
CA VAL A 272 -0.32 3.10 -16.04
C VAL A 272 -1.65 2.38 -16.11
N VAL A 273 -2.40 2.45 -15.02
CA VAL A 273 -3.74 1.88 -14.91
C VAL A 273 -4.71 3.02 -14.72
N GLU A 274 -5.78 3.03 -15.51
CA GLU A 274 -6.87 3.95 -15.24
C GLU A 274 -7.77 3.33 -14.17
N ALA A 275 -8.12 4.11 -13.15
CA ALA A 275 -9.09 3.67 -12.16
C ALA A 275 -10.44 3.45 -12.83
N SER A 276 -10.77 2.19 -13.12
CA SER A 276 -12.09 1.83 -13.64
C SER A 276 -13.11 2.05 -12.54
N SER A 277 -13.74 3.22 -12.54
CA SER A 277 -15.05 3.35 -11.91
C SER A 277 -15.98 2.37 -12.63
N ALA A 278 -16.71 1.51 -11.93
CA ALA A 278 -17.80 0.78 -12.54
C ALA A 278 -18.68 1.77 -13.34
N GLY A 279 -18.74 1.63 -14.67
CA GLY A 279 -19.54 2.49 -15.56
C GLY A 279 -18.80 3.55 -16.40
N LEU A 280 -17.47 3.70 -16.30
CA LEU A 280 -16.72 4.63 -17.17
C LEU A 280 -15.62 3.89 -17.94
N ARG A 281 -15.75 3.83 -19.27
CA ARG A 281 -14.67 3.47 -20.20
C ARG A 281 -14.53 4.63 -21.18
N TRP A 282 -13.31 5.13 -21.38
CA TRP A 282 -13.06 6.00 -22.53
C TRP A 282 -13.35 5.21 -23.80
N ARG A 283 -14.13 5.79 -24.71
CA ARG A 283 -14.16 5.29 -26.08
C ARG A 283 -12.82 5.67 -26.70
N ARG A 284 -12.02 4.65 -27.02
CA ARG A 284 -10.87 4.80 -27.91
C ARG A 284 -11.33 5.29 -29.28
#